data_AF-E8M6T5-F1
#
_entry.id   AF-E8M6T5-F1
#
_cell.length_a   1.000
_cell.length_b   1.000
_cell.length_c   1.000
_cell.angle_alpha   90.00
_cell.angle_beta   90.00
_cell.angle_gamma   90.00
#
_symmetry.space_group_name_H-M   'P 1'
#
loop_
_entity.id
_entity.type
_entity.pdbx_description
1 polymer ?
#
loop_
_entity_poly.entity_id
_entity_poly.type
_entity_poly.pdbx_seq_one_letter_code
_entity_poly.pdbx_strand_id
1 'polypeptide(L)'
;MKIVAVTACPTGIAHTYMAADALVKAAPKYKVQIKVETQGAMGIENLLSPQDIALADKVLLVSDIDVDQPARFEGANVVRLSIEEVLVNVDKVFLVHCRDA
;
A
#
# COMPACT_ATOMS: atom_id res chain seq x y z
N MET A 1 0.80 -12.48 -8.58
CA MET A 1 1.20 -11.06 -8.53
C MET A 1 1.78 -10.73 -7.16
N LYS A 2 2.88 -9.99 -7.13
CA LYS A 2 3.52 -9.43 -5.93
C LYS A 2 3.31 -7.93 -5.91
N ILE A 3 2.76 -7.43 -4.81
CA ILE A 3 2.49 -6.01 -4.62
C ILE A 3 3.18 -5.55 -3.34
N VAL A 4 3.66 -4.32 -3.35
CA VAL A 4 4.03 -3.63 -2.12
C VAL A 4 3.13 -2.42 -1.94
N ALA A 5 2.83 -2.06 -0.70
CA ALA A 5 2.03 -0.89 -0.39
C ALA A 5 2.67 -0.06 0.71
N VAL A 6 2.42 1.24 0.68
CA VAL A 6 2.69 2.17 1.78
C VAL A 6 1.36 2.75 2.21
N THR A 7 1.06 2.73 3.51
CA THR A 7 -0.08 3.46 4.07
C THR A 7 0.39 4.65 4.89
N ALA A 8 -0.22 5.83 4.71
CA ALA A 8 0.06 6.99 5.56
C ALA A 8 -1.17 7.91 5.72
N CYS A 9 -1.45 8.33 6.95
CA CYS A 9 -2.54 9.23 7.26
C CYS A 9 -2.02 10.36 8.18
N PRO A 10 -2.36 11.64 7.92
CA PRO A 10 -1.89 12.75 8.74
C PRO A 10 -2.45 12.69 10.17
N THR A 11 -3.67 12.19 10.31
CA THR A 11 -4.41 12.15 11.58
C THR A 11 -4.17 10.84 12.32
N GLY A 12 -2.97 10.69 12.88
CA GLY A 12 -2.62 9.60 13.77
C GLY A 12 -2.40 8.24 13.10
N ILE A 13 -2.42 7.18 13.91
CA ILE A 13 -2.01 5.82 13.49
C ILE A 13 -3.17 4.92 13.08
N ALA A 14 -4.40 5.27 13.47
CA ALA A 14 -5.56 4.37 13.35
C ALA A 14 -5.85 4.01 11.89
N HIS A 15 -6.08 5.01 11.03
CA HIS A 15 -6.41 4.74 9.63
C HIS A 15 -5.23 4.15 8.85
N THR A 16 -4.00 4.53 9.19
CA THR A 16 -2.78 3.93 8.62
C THR A 16 -2.77 2.41 8.82
N TYR A 17 -3.02 1.95 10.05
CA TYR A 17 -3.06 0.51 10.35
C TYR A 17 -4.31 -0.16 9.81
N MET A 18 -5.48 0.48 9.89
CA MET A 18 -6.72 -0.08 9.37
C MET A 18 -6.61 -0.33 7.86
N ALA A 19 -6.03 0.62 7.11
CA ALA A 19 -5.82 0.46 5.68
C ALA A 19 -4.82 -0.66 5.38
N ALA A 20 -3.73 -0.75 6.16
CA ALA A 20 -2.73 -1.81 5.99
C ALA A 20 -3.33 -3.21 6.26
N ASP A 21 -4.08 -3.35 7.35
CA ASP A 21 -4.76 -4.59 7.73
C ASP A 21 -5.84 -4.99 6.70
N ALA A 22 -6.61 -4.02 6.19
CA ALA A 22 -7.58 -4.25 5.13
C ALA A 22 -6.93 -4.81 3.85
N LEU A 23 -5.80 -4.22 3.43
CA LEU A 23 -5.04 -4.68 2.27
C LEU A 23 -4.49 -6.10 2.47
N VAL A 24 -3.87 -6.37 3.62
CA VAL A 24 -3.31 -7.69 3.96
C VAL A 24 -4.39 -8.76 4.00
N LYS A 25 -5.56 -8.45 4.60
CA LYS A 25 -6.69 -9.39 4.70
C LYS A 25 -7.36 -9.66 3.36
N ALA A 26 -7.43 -8.66 2.48
CA ALA A 26 -8.07 -8.79 1.17
C ALA A 26 -7.18 -9.48 0.13
N ALA A 27 -5.86 -9.30 0.18
CA ALA A 27 -4.94 -9.81 -0.85
C ALA A 27 -5.07 -11.33 -1.16
N PRO A 28 -5.24 -12.24 -0.18
CA PRO A 28 -5.42 -13.67 -0.45
C PRO A 28 -6.64 -13.99 -1.33
N LYS A 29 -7.74 -13.21 -1.22
CA LYS A 29 -8.96 -13.36 -2.03
C LYS A 29 -8.67 -13.20 -3.53
N TYR A 30 -7.66 -12.39 -3.86
CA TYR A 30 -7.23 -12.08 -5.21
C TYR A 30 -5.97 -12.84 -5.63
N LYS A 31 -5.49 -13.79 -4.82
CA LYS A 31 -4.23 -14.53 -5.05
C LYS A 31 -3.02 -13.60 -5.22
N VAL A 32 -3.05 -12.46 -4.54
CA VAL A 32 -1.97 -11.46 -4.53
C VAL A 32 -1.13 -11.67 -3.27
N GLN A 33 0.20 -11.64 -3.42
CA GLN A 33 1.11 -11.50 -2.28
C GLN A 33 1.34 -10.01 -2.03
N ILE A 34 1.18 -9.57 -0.80
CA ILE A 34 1.34 -8.15 -0.43
C ILE A 34 2.27 -7.99 0.77
N LYS A 35 3.12 -6.95 0.73
CA LYS A 35 3.81 -6.38 1.89
C LYS A 35 3.38 -4.94 2.06
N VAL A 36 3.14 -4.52 3.30
CA VAL A 36 2.65 -3.17 3.59
C VAL A 36 3.58 -2.50 4.59
N GLU A 37 4.16 -1.37 4.18
CA GLU A 37 4.86 -0.41 5.05
C GLU A 37 3.84 0.60 5.59
N THR A 38 3.96 0.94 6.86
CA THR A 38 3.05 1.88 7.53
C THR A 38 3.83 3.10 8.00
N GLN A 39 3.40 4.28 7.58
CA GLN A 39 4.01 5.56 7.95
C GLN A 39 2.99 6.38 8.73
N GLY A 40 3.21 6.52 10.04
CA GLY A 40 2.28 7.23 10.91
C GLY A 40 3.00 8.09 11.93
N ALA A 41 2.28 8.52 12.96
CA ALA A 41 2.84 9.35 14.03
C ALA A 41 3.99 8.67 14.82
N MET A 42 4.10 7.33 14.76
CA MET A 42 5.19 6.57 15.38
C MET A 42 6.41 6.39 14.45
N GLY A 43 6.39 6.98 13.25
CA GLY A 43 7.41 6.80 12.23
C GLY A 43 7.07 5.72 11.21
N ILE A 44 8.11 5.16 10.59
CA ILE A 44 7.98 4.09 9.58
C ILE A 44 8.12 2.74 10.25
N GLU A 45 7.14 1.87 10.01
CA GLU A 45 7.15 0.47 10.43
C GLU A 45 6.97 -0.44 9.22
N ASN A 46 7.49 -1.68 9.32
CA ASN A 46 7.49 -2.65 8.23
C ASN A 46 8.10 -2.11 6.93
N LEU A 47 9.18 -1.31 7.08
CA LEU A 47 9.90 -0.67 5.98
C LEU A 47 10.18 -1.66 4.84
N LEU A 48 9.72 -1.33 3.64
CA LEU A 48 9.96 -2.12 2.44
C LEU A 48 11.44 -2.09 2.09
N SER A 49 12.01 -3.26 1.89
CA SER A 49 13.38 -3.37 1.40
C SER A 49 13.46 -2.97 -0.08
N PRO A 50 14.64 -2.53 -0.57
CA PRO A 50 14.83 -2.28 -1.99
C PRO A 50 14.49 -3.49 -2.88
N GLN A 51 14.73 -4.71 -2.37
CA GLN A 51 14.39 -5.95 -3.06
C GLN A 51 12.89 -6.16 -3.16
N ASP A 52 12.12 -5.80 -2.12
CA ASP A 52 10.66 -5.90 -2.15
C ASP A 52 10.07 -5.01 -3.23
N ILE A 53 10.59 -3.78 -3.34
CA ILE A 53 10.13 -2.80 -4.33
C ILE A 53 10.54 -3.25 -5.74
N ALA A 54 11.77 -3.72 -5.93
CA ALA A 54 12.27 -4.16 -7.24
C ALA A 54 11.56 -5.42 -7.76
N LEU A 55 11.09 -6.31 -6.87
CA LEU A 55 10.36 -7.53 -7.23
C LEU A 55 8.84 -7.33 -7.29
N ALA A 56 8.35 -6.14 -7.00
CA ALA A 56 6.92 -5.84 -7.02
C ALA A 56 6.44 -5.58 -8.45
N ASP A 57 5.33 -6.22 -8.82
CA ASP A 57 4.63 -5.93 -10.07
C ASP A 57 3.97 -4.54 -10.01
N LYS A 58 3.53 -4.13 -8.80
CA LYS A 58 2.94 -2.81 -8.52
C LYS A 58 3.29 -2.31 -7.12
N VAL A 59 3.32 -0.99 -7.00
CA VAL A 59 3.46 -0.26 -5.74
C VAL A 59 2.17 0.51 -5.48
N LEU A 60 1.50 0.29 -4.36
CA LEU A 60 0.33 1.06 -3.93
C LEU A 60 0.76 2.11 -2.91
N LEU A 61 0.73 3.39 -3.27
CA LEU A 61 0.89 4.48 -2.32
C LEU A 61 -0.51 4.91 -1.85
N VAL A 62 -0.92 4.40 -0.70
CA VAL A 62 -2.22 4.63 -0.08
C VAL A 62 -2.07 5.71 0.99
N SER A 63 -2.16 6.97 0.61
CA SER A 63 -1.80 8.06 1.50
C SER A 63 -2.60 9.32 1.25
N ASP A 64 -2.95 10.01 2.34
CA ASP A 64 -3.56 11.34 2.30
C ASP A 64 -2.51 12.46 2.49
N ILE A 65 -1.22 12.09 2.61
CA ILE A 65 -0.05 12.97 2.71
C ILE A 65 1.08 12.50 1.80
N ASP A 66 2.12 13.32 1.66
CA ASP A 66 3.36 12.86 1.05
C ASP A 66 4.01 11.76 1.89
N VAL A 67 4.32 10.64 1.23
CA VAL A 67 5.03 9.52 1.85
C VAL A 67 6.51 9.86 1.99
N ASP A 68 7.12 9.37 3.06
CA ASP A 68 8.55 9.51 3.28
C ASP A 68 9.35 8.63 2.31
N GLN A 69 10.51 9.14 1.90
CA GLN A 69 11.43 8.53 0.95
C GLN A 69 10.77 8.11 -0.38
N PRO A 70 10.04 9.00 -1.08
CA PRO A 70 9.29 8.66 -2.28
C PRO A 70 10.20 8.24 -3.46
N ALA A 71 11.46 8.69 -3.46
CA ALA A 71 12.46 8.34 -4.45
C ALA A 71 12.72 6.83 -4.55
N ARG A 72 12.45 6.05 -3.50
CA ARG A 72 12.58 4.58 -3.52
C ARG A 72 11.63 3.90 -4.51
N PHE A 73 10.56 4.59 -4.90
CA PHE A 73 9.53 4.06 -5.80
C PHE A 73 9.63 4.62 -7.22
N GLU A 74 10.67 5.40 -7.53
CA GLU A 74 10.90 5.90 -8.88
C GLU A 74 11.13 4.75 -9.87
N GLY A 75 10.48 4.82 -11.03
CA GLY A 75 10.53 3.78 -12.06
C GLY A 75 9.67 2.55 -11.78
N ALA A 76 9.07 2.42 -10.59
CA ALA A 76 8.10 1.36 -10.30
C ALA A 76 6.71 1.69 -10.87
N ASN A 77 5.87 0.67 -11.03
CA ASN A 77 4.46 0.84 -11.43
C ASN A 77 3.63 1.30 -10.22
N VAL A 78 3.64 2.61 -9.97
CA VAL A 78 3.00 3.23 -8.81
C VAL A 78 1.53 3.54 -9.09
N VAL A 79 0.66 3.09 -8.18
CA VAL A 79 -0.75 3.47 -8.09
C VAL A 79 -0.93 4.30 -6.83
N ARG A 80 -1.54 5.47 -6.96
CA ARG A 80 -1.83 6.36 -5.82
C ARG A 80 -3.30 6.25 -5.47
N LEU A 81 -3.58 6.08 -4.18
CA LEU A 81 -4.92 5.92 -3.62
C LEU A 81 -5.00 6.73 -2.32
N SER A 82 -6.19 7.18 -1.97
CA SER A 82 -6.47 7.70 -0.63
C SER A 82 -6.66 6.56 0.37
N ILE A 83 -6.50 6.88 1.66
CA ILE A 83 -6.81 5.95 2.75
C ILE A 83 -8.30 5.58 2.74
N GLU A 84 -9.16 6.55 2.46
CA GLU A 84 -10.61 6.35 2.38
C GLU A 84 -10.99 5.30 1.33
N GLU A 85 -10.40 5.34 0.13
CA GLU A 85 -10.70 4.36 -0.93
C GLU A 85 -10.46 2.92 -0.50
N VAL A 86 -9.39 2.67 0.24
CA VAL A 86 -9.07 1.35 0.78
C VAL A 86 -10.05 0.95 1.88
N LEU A 87 -10.35 1.86 2.81
CA LEU A 87 -11.24 1.57 3.94
C LEU A 87 -12.71 1.37 3.51
N VAL A 88 -13.17 2.12 2.50
CA VAL A 88 -14.54 2.02 1.99
C VAL A 88 -14.72 0.78 1.13
N ASN A 89 -13.77 0.48 0.24
CA ASN A 89 -13.90 -0.66 -0.66
C ASN A 89 -12.55 -1.20 -1.15
N VAL A 90 -11.85 -1.89 -0.26
CA VAL A 90 -10.60 -2.58 -0.58
C VAL A 90 -10.75 -3.58 -1.74
N ASP A 91 -11.90 -4.22 -1.89
CA ASP A 91 -12.16 -5.15 -2.99
C ASP A 91 -12.08 -4.45 -4.35
N LYS A 92 -12.65 -3.24 -4.47
CA LYS A 92 -12.55 -2.41 -5.68
C LYS A 92 -11.11 -2.06 -5.99
N VAL A 93 -10.28 -1.76 -4.98
CA VAL A 93 -8.85 -1.48 -5.16
C VAL A 93 -8.15 -2.66 -5.85
N PHE A 94 -8.35 -3.87 -5.35
CA PHE A 94 -7.76 -5.05 -5.98
C PHE A 94 -8.35 -5.35 -7.37
N LEU A 95 -9.65 -5.18 -7.57
CA LEU A 95 -10.31 -5.45 -8.85
C LEU A 95 -9.86 -4.48 -9.97
N VAL A 96 -9.62 -3.22 -9.64
CA VAL A 96 -9.25 -2.18 -10.61
C VAL A 96 -7.75 -2.15 -10.85
N HIS A 97 -6.95 -2.29 -9.79
CA HIS A 97 -5.51 -2.05 -9.87
C HIS A 97 -4.66 -3.30 -9.80
N CYS A 98 -5.19 -4.43 -9.33
CA CYS A 98 -4.42 -5.64 -9.07
C CYS A 98 -4.95 -6.87 -9.84
N ARG A 99 -5.91 -6.65 -10.74
CA ARG A 99 -6.43 -7.67 -11.63
C ARG A 99 -5.68 -7.56 -12.95
N ASP A 100 -4.82 -8.53 -13.22
CA ASP A 100 -4.24 -8.68 -14.56
C ASP A 100 -5.34 -9.08 -15.56
N ALA A 101 -5.25 -8.50 -16.75
CA ALA A 101 -6.06 -8.79 -17.93
C ALA A 101 -5.90 -10.25 -18.40
#